data_AF-A0A835I223-F1
#
_entry.id   AF-A0A835I223-F1
#
_cell.length_a   1.000
_cell.length_b   1.000
_cell.length_c   1.000
_cell.angle_alpha   90.00
_cell.angle_beta   90.00
_cell.angle_gamma   90.00
#
_symmetry.space_group_name_H-M   'P 1'
#
loop_
_entity.id
_entity.type
_entity.pdbx_description
1 polymer ?
#
loop_
_entity_poly.entity_id
_entity_poly.type
_entity_poly.pdbx_seq_one_letter_code
_entity_poly.pdbx_strand_id
1 'polypeptide(L)'
;MELIQSKNLATFTAEMLVSFSLSLAVLKAIDLTDLTQLTLKRVMHFQMLFKAIFKNPEATVWNIFTPVGVTPELEPLGNGLQFFIKQYVVNADHADKSISNKFKIARKASSNMEGILM
;
A
#
# COMPACT_ATOMS: atom_id res chain seq x y z
N MET A 1 3.58 -15.65 -14.12
CA MET A 1 4.73 -15.41 -13.25
C MET A 1 4.69 -16.42 -12.12
N GLU A 2 5.81 -17.08 -11.86
CA GLU A 2 5.93 -18.05 -10.77
C GLU A 2 5.85 -17.37 -9.40
N LEU A 3 5.47 -18.10 -8.36
CA LEU A 3 5.28 -17.55 -7.01
C LEU A 3 6.55 -16.86 -6.48
N ILE A 4 7.71 -17.48 -6.69
CA ILE A 4 9.01 -16.94 -6.28
C ILE A 4 9.32 -15.63 -6.98
N GLN A 5 9.05 -15.55 -8.29
CA GLN A 5 9.25 -14.33 -9.07
C GLN A 5 8.33 -13.21 -8.56
N SER A 6 7.06 -13.53 -8.26
CA SER A 6 6.10 -12.57 -7.71
C SER A 6 6.54 -12.00 -6.37
N LYS A 7 7.02 -12.88 -5.48
CA LYS A 7 7.57 -12.49 -4.19
C LYS A 7 8.80 -11.59 -4.33
N ASN A 8 9.74 -11.96 -5.20
CA ASN A 8 10.96 -11.17 -5.42
C ASN A 8 10.62 -9.78 -5.98
N LEU A 9 9.74 -9.70 -6.97
CA LEU A 9 9.28 -8.43 -7.53
C LEU A 9 8.57 -7.56 -6.49
N ALA A 10 7.68 -8.14 -5.69
CA ALA A 10 6.98 -7.42 -4.63
C ALA A 10 7.96 -6.88 -3.56
N THR A 11 8.98 -7.66 -3.21
CA THR A 11 9.99 -7.26 -2.22
C THR A 11 10.87 -6.14 -2.76
N PHE A 12 11.38 -6.30 -3.99
CA PHE A 12 12.17 -5.27 -4.67
C PHE A 12 11.38 -3.96 -4.83
N THR A 13 10.10 -4.04 -5.22
CA THR A 13 9.26 -2.85 -5.33
C THR A 13 9.02 -2.19 -3.98
N ALA A 14 8.84 -2.97 -2.90
CA ALA A 14 8.75 -2.44 -1.56
C ALA A 14 10.04 -1.70 -1.15
N GLU A 15 11.21 -2.26 -1.47
CA GLU A 15 12.51 -1.62 -1.21
C GLU A 15 12.64 -0.28 -1.94
N MET A 16 12.23 -0.20 -3.21
CA MET A 16 12.23 1.06 -3.97
C MET A 16 11.29 2.12 -3.39
N LEU A 17 10.13 1.71 -2.87
CA LEU A 17 9.20 2.61 -2.18
C LEU A 17 9.78 3.09 -0.85
N VAL A 18 10.43 2.19 -0.10
CA VAL A 18 11.07 2.47 1.19
C VAL A 18 12.28 3.38 1.05
N SER A 19 13.07 3.22 -0.02
CA SER A 19 14.20 4.10 -0.35
C SER A 19 13.77 5.41 -1.00
N PHE A 20 12.46 5.62 -1.20
CA PHE A 20 11.88 6.76 -1.91
C PHE A 20 12.42 6.95 -3.34
N SER A 21 12.98 5.89 -3.93
CA SER A 21 13.37 5.84 -5.35
C SER A 21 12.15 5.69 -6.27
N LEU A 22 11.02 5.25 -5.71
CA LEU A 22 9.73 5.15 -6.37
C LEU A 22 8.65 5.77 -5.47
N SER A 23 7.72 6.52 -6.06
CA SER A 23 6.55 7.03 -5.34
C SER A 23 5.41 6.02 -5.34
N LEU A 24 4.62 5.95 -4.26
CA LEU A 24 3.41 5.11 -4.22
C LEU A 24 2.37 5.52 -5.27
N ALA A 25 2.44 6.77 -5.76
CA ALA A 25 1.58 7.31 -6.81
C ALA A 25 1.61 6.49 -8.12
N VAL A 26 2.68 5.73 -8.38
CA VAL A 26 2.75 4.86 -9.57
C VAL A 26 1.66 3.79 -9.58
N LEU A 27 1.10 3.44 -8.42
CA LEU A 27 -0.04 2.53 -8.32
C LEU A 27 -1.34 3.12 -8.88
N LYS A 28 -1.40 4.42 -9.21
CA LYS A 28 -2.54 5.02 -9.93
C LYS A 28 -2.82 4.35 -11.27
N ALA A 29 -1.82 3.75 -11.89
CA ALA A 29 -1.98 2.96 -13.12
C ALA A 29 -2.82 1.69 -12.93
N ILE A 30 -3.15 1.33 -11.68
CA ILE A 30 -3.82 0.10 -11.30
C ILE A 30 -5.07 0.46 -10.52
N ASP A 31 -6.22 0.03 -11.03
CA ASP A 31 -7.46 0.17 -10.28
C ASP A 31 -7.55 -0.93 -9.21
N LEU A 32 -7.24 -0.56 -7.97
CA LEU A 32 -7.34 -1.44 -6.80
C LEU A 32 -8.77 -1.56 -6.24
N THR A 33 -9.75 -0.89 -6.86
CA THR A 33 -11.16 -0.96 -6.51
C THR A 33 -11.98 -1.82 -7.48
N ASP A 34 -11.50 -1.98 -8.71
CA ASP A 34 -12.15 -2.81 -9.73
C ASP A 34 -11.95 -4.31 -9.43
N LEU A 35 -12.97 -4.92 -8.81
CA LEU A 35 -13.01 -6.35 -8.49
C LEU A 35 -12.85 -7.25 -9.73
N THR A 36 -13.24 -6.80 -10.92
CA THR A 36 -13.09 -7.58 -12.15
C THR A 36 -11.63 -7.73 -12.55
N GLN A 37 -10.79 -6.78 -12.12
CA GLN A 37 -9.35 -6.76 -12.37
C GLN A 37 -8.52 -7.36 -11.23
N LEU A 38 -9.11 -7.62 -10.06
CA LEU A 38 -8.45 -8.23 -8.91
C LEU A 38 -8.45 -9.77 -8.95
N THR A 39 -7.75 -10.33 -9.94
CA THR A 39 -7.49 -11.77 -9.97
C THR A 39 -6.70 -12.24 -8.74
N LEU A 40 -6.84 -13.51 -8.36
CA LEU A 40 -6.11 -14.12 -7.23
C LEU A 40 -4.59 -13.82 -7.28
N LYS A 41 -4.00 -13.90 -8.48
CA LYS A 41 -2.57 -13.62 -8.69
C LYS A 41 -2.20 -12.17 -8.37
N ARG A 42 -3.03 -11.21 -8.80
CA ARG A 42 -2.82 -9.78 -8.50
C ARG A 42 -2.99 -9.51 -7.02
N VAL A 43 -4.05 -10.05 -6.40
CA VAL A 43 -4.29 -9.93 -4.97
C VAL A 43 -3.09 -10.43 -4.17
N MET A 44 -2.60 -11.64 -4.46
CA MET A 44 -1.42 -12.21 -3.80
C MET A 44 -0.16 -11.37 -3.99
N HIS A 45 0.07 -10.82 -5.19
CA HIS A 45 1.22 -9.97 -5.46
C HIS A 45 1.20 -8.70 -4.58
N PHE A 46 0.09 -7.96 -4.61
CA PHE A 46 -0.05 -6.74 -3.82
C PHE A 46 -0.09 -7.01 -2.31
N GLN A 47 -0.63 -8.17 -1.89
CA GLN A 47 -0.50 -8.63 -0.51
C GLN A 47 0.97 -8.74 -0.08
N MET A 48 1.81 -9.37 -0.90
CA MET A 48 3.24 -9.49 -0.59
C MET A 48 3.92 -8.11 -0.55
N LEU A 49 3.56 -7.21 -1.48
CA LEU A 49 4.08 -5.85 -1.52
C LEU A 49 3.77 -5.09 -0.22
N PHE A 50 2.49 -4.99 0.15
CA PHE A 50 2.09 -4.25 1.36
C PHE A 50 2.60 -4.90 2.64
N LYS A 51 2.64 -6.24 2.71
CA LYS A 51 3.27 -6.95 3.84
C LYS A 51 4.76 -6.62 3.92
N ALA A 52 5.48 -6.49 2.81
CA ALA A 52 6.87 -6.09 2.79
C ALA A 52 7.06 -4.62 3.24
N ILE A 53 6.20 -3.70 2.77
CA ILE A 53 6.20 -2.30 3.23
C ILE A 53 5.97 -2.22 4.75
N PHE A 54 5.01 -2.96 5.29
CA PHE A 54 4.66 -2.93 6.71
C PHE A 54 5.67 -3.59 7.65
N LYS A 55 6.72 -4.24 7.13
CA LYS A 55 7.86 -4.67 7.94
C LYS A 55 8.73 -3.50 8.40
N ASN A 56 8.58 -2.32 7.79
CA ASN A 56 9.41 -1.14 8.08
C ASN A 56 8.87 -0.33 9.27
N PRO A 57 9.69 0.55 9.87
CA PRO A 57 9.26 1.44 10.96
C PRO A 57 8.03 2.30 10.61
N GLU A 58 7.28 2.72 11.63
CA GLU A 58 6.03 3.48 11.41
C GLU A 58 6.27 4.80 10.68
N ALA A 59 7.36 5.50 10.98
CA ALA A 59 7.77 6.72 10.29
C ALA A 59 8.00 6.50 8.79
N THR A 60 8.63 5.38 8.41
CA THR A 60 8.83 5.02 7.01
C THR A 60 7.49 4.75 6.33
N VAL A 61 6.61 3.97 6.96
CA VAL A 61 5.26 3.71 6.42
C VAL A 61 4.46 5.00 6.28
N TRP A 62 4.52 5.90 7.26
CA TRP A 62 3.89 7.22 7.16
C TRP A 62 4.39 7.97 5.92
N ASN A 63 5.70 8.13 5.78
CA ASN A 63 6.30 8.89 4.68
C ASN A 63 5.99 8.32 3.29
N ILE A 64 5.87 6.99 3.14
CA ILE A 64 5.49 6.36 1.86
C ILE A 64 4.06 6.75 1.45
N PHE A 65 3.14 6.88 2.41
CA PHE A 65 1.72 7.12 2.15
C PHE A 65 1.35 8.62 2.15
N THR A 66 2.12 9.48 2.81
CA THR A 66 1.87 10.93 2.87
C THR A 66 1.66 11.58 1.48
N PRO A 67 2.47 11.30 0.45
CA PRO A 67 2.28 11.91 -0.88
C PRO A 67 0.89 11.66 -1.47
N VAL A 68 0.26 10.52 -1.15
CA VAL A 68 -1.09 10.19 -1.61
C VAL A 68 -2.15 11.02 -0.89
N GLY A 69 -1.95 11.35 0.39
CA GLY A 69 -2.89 12.16 1.18
C GLY A 69 -2.83 13.67 0.92
N VAL A 70 -1.65 14.19 0.56
CA VAL A 70 -1.45 15.63 0.33
C VAL A 70 -1.67 16.06 -1.13
N THR A 71 -1.85 15.10 -2.04
CA THR A 71 -2.05 15.37 -3.49
C THR A 71 -3.51 15.09 -3.86
N PRO A 72 -4.36 16.12 -4.08
CA PRO A 72 -5.78 15.93 -4.36
C PRO A 72 -6.07 15.00 -5.55
N GLU A 73 -5.24 15.05 -6.60
CA GLU A 73 -5.39 14.21 -7.80
C GLU A 73 -5.14 12.72 -7.56
N LEU A 74 -4.67 12.36 -6.35
CA LEU A 74 -4.44 10.98 -5.89
C LEU A 74 -5.50 10.50 -4.89
N GLU A 75 -6.52 11.30 -4.57
CA GLU A 75 -7.60 10.87 -3.66
C GLU A 75 -8.23 9.52 -4.05
N PRO A 76 -8.57 9.25 -5.33
CA PRO A 76 -9.11 7.94 -5.73
C PRO A 76 -8.14 6.79 -5.45
N LEU A 77 -6.83 7.02 -5.65
CA LEU A 77 -5.79 6.04 -5.31
C LEU A 77 -5.73 5.81 -3.79
N GLY A 78 -5.80 6.88 -2.99
CA GLY A 78 -5.85 6.78 -1.53
C GLY A 78 -7.02 5.91 -1.05
N ASN A 79 -8.21 6.14 -1.59
CA ASN A 79 -9.40 5.36 -1.29
C ASN A 79 -9.24 3.89 -1.71
N GLY A 80 -8.71 3.64 -2.91
CA GLY A 80 -8.43 2.29 -3.41
C GLY A 80 -7.41 1.53 -2.58
N LEU A 81 -6.32 2.19 -2.16
CA LEU A 81 -5.31 1.62 -1.26
C LEU A 81 -5.92 1.25 0.09
N GLN A 82 -6.74 2.14 0.68
CA GLN A 82 -7.38 1.86 1.96
C GLN A 82 -8.33 0.67 1.88
N PHE A 83 -9.16 0.60 0.84
CA PHE A 83 -10.05 -0.52 0.59
C PHE A 83 -9.25 -1.82 0.42
N PHE A 84 -8.29 -1.83 -0.49
CA PHE A 84 -7.53 -3.02 -0.83
C PHE A 84 -6.73 -3.56 0.35
N ILE A 85 -5.99 -2.68 1.05
CA ILE A 85 -5.16 -3.09 2.19
C ILE A 85 -6.05 -3.62 3.31
N LYS A 86 -7.17 -2.96 3.61
CA LYS A 86 -8.11 -3.43 4.62
C LYS A 86 -8.64 -4.82 4.27
N GLN A 87 -9.16 -5.01 3.06
CA GLN A 87 -9.81 -6.28 2.71
C GLN A 87 -8.85 -7.42 2.44
N TYR A 88 -7.75 -7.15 1.76
CA TYR A 88 -6.89 -8.20 1.27
C TYR A 88 -5.60 -8.33 2.07
N VAL A 89 -5.20 -7.37 2.91
CA VAL A 89 -3.95 -7.47 3.67
C VAL A 89 -4.22 -7.64 5.16
N VAL A 90 -5.11 -6.82 5.72
CA VAL A 90 -5.45 -6.83 7.16
C VAL A 90 -6.45 -7.94 7.49
N ASN A 91 -7.45 -8.16 6.63
CA ASN A 91 -8.45 -9.20 6.85
C ASN A 91 -8.05 -10.56 6.24
N ALA A 92 -6.87 -10.67 5.62
CA ALA A 92 -6.40 -11.94 5.10
C ALA A 92 -6.08 -12.94 6.22
N ASP A 93 -6.31 -14.22 5.94
CA ASP A 93 -5.90 -15.29 6.83
C ASP A 93 -4.42 -15.15 7.17
N HIS A 94 -4.09 -15.20 8.47
CA HIS A 94 -2.76 -14.96 9.05
C HIS A 94 -2.25 -13.50 9.10
N ALA A 95 -3.13 -12.50 9.10
CA ALA A 95 -2.71 -11.12 9.38
C ALA A 95 -2.30 -10.92 10.86
N ASP A 96 -1.06 -10.48 11.07
CA ASP A 96 -0.52 -10.11 12.39
C ASP A 96 -1.18 -8.80 12.90
N LYS A 97 -1.40 -8.68 14.22
CA LYS A 97 -1.80 -7.42 14.87
C LYS A 97 -0.86 -6.26 14.50
N SER A 98 0.43 -6.54 14.29
CA SER A 98 1.41 -5.56 13.82
C SER A 98 1.01 -4.92 12.47
N ILE A 99 0.51 -5.72 11.52
CA ILE A 99 0.04 -5.25 10.21
C ILE A 99 -1.16 -4.31 10.36
N SER A 100 -2.10 -4.63 11.26
CA SER A 100 -3.26 -3.77 11.55
C SER A 100 -2.84 -2.40 12.09
N ASN A 101 -1.83 -2.36 12.96
CA ASN A 101 -1.29 -1.09 13.49
C ASN A 101 -0.60 -0.28 12.39
N LYS A 102 0.24 -0.90 11.55
CA LYS A 102 0.87 -0.24 10.40
C LYS A 102 -0.16 0.30 9.41
N PHE A 103 -1.25 -0.43 9.18
CA PHE A 103 -2.34 0.03 8.36
C PHE A 103 -3.03 1.28 8.93
N LYS A 104 -3.21 1.39 10.26
CA LYS A 104 -3.75 2.62 10.86
C LYS A 104 -2.87 3.84 10.57
N ILE A 105 -1.55 3.67 10.62
CA ILE A 105 -0.58 4.73 10.27
C ILE A 105 -0.70 5.10 8.79
N ALA A 106 -0.67 4.10 7.90
CA ALA A 106 -0.81 4.31 6.46
C ALA A 106 -2.13 5.00 6.09
N ARG A 107 -3.24 4.57 6.71
CA ARG A 107 -4.56 5.16 6.53
C ARG A 107 -4.61 6.61 6.99
N LYS A 108 -4.03 6.92 8.15
CA LYS A 108 -3.93 8.32 8.61
C LYS A 108 -3.15 9.15 7.61
N ALA A 109 -1.97 8.68 7.17
CA ALA A 109 -1.13 9.40 6.22
C ALA A 109 -1.84 9.65 4.87
N SER A 110 -2.55 8.66 4.33
CA SER A 110 -3.25 8.79 3.05
C SER A 110 -4.62 9.48 3.11
N SER A 111 -5.20 9.66 4.30
CA SER A 111 -6.39 10.49 4.53
C SER A 111 -6.06 11.90 5.01
N ASN A 112 -4.78 12.23 5.23
CA ASN A 112 -4.39 13.50 5.81
C ASN A 112 -4.43 14.63 4.78
N MET A 113 -5.64 15.13 4.48
CA MET A 113 -5.83 16.40 3.74
C MET A 113 -5.42 17.62 4.60
N GLU A 114 -5.24 17.45 5.92
CA GLU A 114 -4.88 18.53 6.85
C GLU A 114 -3.40 18.97 6.75
N GLY A 115 -2.57 18.26 5.99
CA GLY A 115 -1.16 18.62 5.75
C GLY A 115 -0.94 19.89 4.93
N ILE A 116 -2.00 20.57 4.49
CA ILE A 116 -1.94 21.92 3.87
C ILE A 116 -1.97 23.03 4.95
N LEU A 117 -2.19 22.70 6.23
CA LEU A 117 -2.19 23.65 7.36
C LEU A 117 -1.20 23.22 8.46
N MET A 118 0.10 23.24 8.13
CA MET A 118 1.18 23.56 9.08
C MET A 118 2.22 24.44 8.40
#